data_AF-A0AAJ5D057-F1
#
_entry.id   AF-A0AAJ5D057-F1
#
_cell.length_a   1.000
_cell.length_b   1.000
_cell.length_c   1.000
_cell.angle_alpha   90.00
_cell.angle_beta   90.00
_cell.angle_gamma   90.00
#
_symmetry.space_group_name_H-M   'P 1'
#
loop_
_entity.id
_entity.type
_entity.pdbx_description
1 polymer ?
#
loop_
_entity_poly.entity_id
_entity_poly.type
_entity_poly.pdbx_seq_one_letter_code
_entity_poly.pdbx_strand_id
1 'polypeptide(L)'
;MISRIFDHPFSILGAERCLVATRVSVAITVAVWVIFGPFSAFYPEEEALLYQPSGLATLIPPLGHVSFVALRLAVVAGCLGMCWRRTELVATWLTAMAFAVLNGYVSGFSSIWNYNTHLNIFLVALSFSPARSTTSQRSDEVRSSIVFFMRLQVAIIYLQAGLAKLVLGGLNWPSRAPFIHLVLQGSWASSWFTSYPQLIEMGGVLVIAIELSLPVLLMCRRTRRAAALVAIGLHSVFFVTLGISFWHLWVLFPALFLLDSAQSRTHSGLITQYATNRYD
;
A
#
# COMPACT_ATOMS: atom_id res chain seq x y z
N MET A 1 -29.35 -14.29 -7.30
CA MET A 1 -29.08 -13.08 -6.50
C MET A 1 -27.58 -12.87 -6.23
N ILE A 2 -26.77 -13.93 -6.15
CA ILE A 2 -25.30 -13.84 -5.93
C ILE A 2 -24.53 -13.41 -7.20
N SER A 3 -25.03 -13.69 -8.41
CA SER A 3 -24.31 -13.34 -9.66
C SER A 3 -24.18 -11.83 -9.91
N ARG A 4 -25.14 -11.01 -9.45
CA ARG A 4 -25.07 -9.54 -9.59
C ARG A 4 -24.07 -8.85 -8.65
N ILE A 5 -23.50 -9.58 -7.69
CA ILE A 5 -22.49 -9.03 -6.77
C ILE A 5 -21.12 -8.92 -7.47
N PHE A 6 -20.92 -9.69 -8.55
CA PHE A 6 -19.67 -9.73 -9.31
C PHE A 6 -19.77 -9.20 -10.75
N ASP A 7 -20.91 -8.64 -11.17
CA ASP A 7 -21.02 -7.95 -12.46
C ASP A 7 -19.95 -6.85 -12.53
N HIS A 8 -18.91 -7.08 -13.32
CA HIS A 8 -17.65 -6.30 -13.37
C HIS A 8 -17.94 -4.78 -13.46
N PRO A 9 -17.82 -4.01 -12.36
CA PRO A 9 -18.34 -2.66 -12.33
C PRO A 9 -17.20 -1.64 -12.40
N PHE A 10 -16.22 -1.88 -13.27
CA PHE A 10 -15.24 -0.86 -13.60
C PHE A 10 -15.61 -0.23 -14.92
N SER A 11 -15.89 1.08 -14.90
CA SER A 11 -15.76 1.83 -16.13
C SER A 11 -14.31 1.71 -16.57
N ILE A 12 -14.10 1.29 -17.82
CA ILE A 12 -12.78 1.13 -18.45
C ILE A 12 -11.87 2.35 -18.17
N LEU A 13 -12.45 3.56 -18.30
CA LEU A 13 -11.79 4.83 -18.05
C LEU A 13 -11.35 5.05 -16.57
N GLY A 14 -12.01 4.40 -15.62
CA GLY A 14 -11.66 4.47 -14.20
C GLY A 14 -10.40 3.67 -13.87
N ALA A 15 -10.23 2.48 -14.46
CA ALA A 15 -9.10 1.61 -14.18
C ALA A 15 -7.77 2.21 -14.67
N GLU A 16 -7.74 2.82 -15.85
CA GLU A 16 -6.53 3.49 -16.37
C GLU A 16 -6.08 4.62 -15.45
N ARG A 17 -7.00 5.53 -15.07
CA ARG A 17 -6.70 6.65 -14.17
C ARG A 17 -6.22 6.15 -12.81
N CYS A 18 -6.86 5.12 -12.28
CA CYS A 18 -6.47 4.47 -11.03
C CYS A 18 -5.03 3.93 -11.13
N LEU A 19 -4.67 3.25 -12.21
CA LEU A 19 -3.31 2.72 -12.41
C LEU A 19 -2.27 3.81 -12.58
N VAL A 20 -2.57 4.87 -13.35
CA VAL A 20 -1.64 6.00 -13.50
C VAL A 20 -1.39 6.67 -12.15
N ALA A 21 -2.46 6.95 -11.40
CA ALA A 21 -2.34 7.53 -10.06
C ALA A 21 -1.56 6.60 -9.12
N THR A 22 -1.86 5.30 -9.14
CA THR A 22 -1.17 4.30 -8.31
C THR A 22 0.31 4.21 -8.68
N ARG A 23 0.66 4.23 -9.97
CA ARG A 23 2.05 4.22 -10.45
C ARG A 23 2.82 5.42 -9.92
N VAL A 24 2.25 6.62 -10.03
CA VAL A 24 2.87 7.84 -9.50
C VAL A 24 3.00 7.78 -7.98
N SER A 25 1.96 7.36 -7.26
CA SER A 25 2.01 7.21 -5.80
C SER A 25 3.07 6.20 -5.35
N VAL A 26 3.18 5.04 -6.01
CA VAL A 26 4.22 4.04 -5.72
C VAL A 26 5.61 4.60 -6.01
N ALA A 27 5.81 5.24 -7.17
CA ALA A 27 7.10 5.83 -7.54
C ALA A 27 7.55 6.90 -6.52
N ILE A 28 6.66 7.81 -6.13
CA ILE A 28 6.95 8.82 -5.10
C ILE A 28 7.27 8.14 -3.77
N THR A 29 6.47 7.17 -3.35
CA THR A 29 6.65 6.47 -2.07
C THR A 29 8.00 5.78 -2.01
N VAL A 30 8.34 5.02 -3.06
CA VAL A 30 9.62 4.31 -3.18
C VAL A 30 10.77 5.31 -3.21
N ALA A 31 10.70 6.37 -4.01
CA ALA A 31 11.74 7.40 -4.07
C ALA A 31 11.98 8.07 -2.70
N VAL A 32 10.92 8.46 -2.00
CA VAL A 32 11.02 9.07 -0.66
C VAL A 32 11.63 8.10 0.35
N TRP A 33 11.21 6.83 0.36
CA TRP A 33 11.84 5.81 1.20
C TRP A 33 13.32 5.64 0.88
N VAL A 34 13.66 5.58 -0.40
CA VAL A 34 15.02 5.38 -0.88
C VAL A 34 15.94 6.56 -0.53
N ILE A 35 15.43 7.79 -0.55
CA ILE A 35 16.20 9.01 -0.28
C ILE A 35 16.29 9.31 1.22
N PHE A 36 15.17 9.22 1.95
CA PHE A 36 15.07 9.70 3.33
C PHE A 36 14.81 8.61 4.37
N GLY A 37 14.51 7.38 3.94
CA GLY A 37 14.22 6.27 4.82
C GLY A 37 15.46 5.45 5.19
N PRO A 38 15.32 4.16 5.58
CA PRO A 38 16.45 3.29 5.97
C PRO A 38 17.48 3.10 4.89
N PHE A 39 17.06 3.27 3.63
CA PHE A 39 17.91 3.13 2.46
C PHE A 39 18.94 4.26 2.36
N SER A 40 18.85 5.27 3.22
CA SER A 40 19.79 6.40 3.25
C SER A 40 21.10 6.08 3.98
N ALA A 41 21.06 5.20 4.99
CA ALA A 41 22.21 4.83 5.80
C ALA A 41 22.88 3.56 5.24
N PHE A 42 24.17 3.68 4.88
CA PHE A 42 25.03 2.54 4.61
C PHE A 42 25.89 2.31 5.85
N TYR A 43 26.03 1.06 6.31
CA TYR A 43 26.86 0.68 7.46
C TYR A 43 28.10 -0.09 6.96
N PRO A 44 29.06 0.59 6.31
CA PRO A 44 30.19 -0.07 5.63
C PRO A 44 31.05 -0.89 6.59
N GLU A 45 31.25 -0.39 7.81
CA GLU A 45 32.20 -0.97 8.77
C GLU A 45 31.59 -2.15 9.55
N GLU A 46 30.27 -2.21 9.63
CA GLU A 46 29.54 -3.23 10.40
C GLU A 46 28.82 -4.24 9.49
N GLU A 47 28.99 -4.13 8.16
CA GLU A 47 28.27 -4.92 7.16
C GLU A 47 28.41 -6.43 7.42
N ALA A 48 29.62 -6.91 7.66
CA ALA A 48 29.88 -8.34 7.88
C ALA A 48 29.25 -8.89 9.17
N LEU A 49 28.99 -8.02 10.16
CA LEU A 49 28.38 -8.40 11.44
C LEU A 49 26.85 -8.30 11.40
N LEU A 50 26.34 -7.27 10.74
CA LEU A 50 24.92 -6.93 10.71
C LEU A 50 24.16 -7.59 9.55
N TYR A 51 24.82 -7.90 8.44
CA TYR A 51 24.18 -8.52 7.28
C TYR A 51 23.91 -10.00 7.55
N GLN A 52 22.69 -10.29 8.01
CA GLN A 52 22.21 -11.63 8.32
C GLN A 52 20.99 -11.96 7.43
N PRO A 53 21.21 -12.17 6.12
CA PRO A 53 20.11 -12.46 5.21
C PRO A 53 19.43 -13.78 5.58
N SER A 54 18.12 -13.83 5.40
CA SER A 54 17.31 -15.03 5.63
C SER A 54 16.37 -15.31 4.46
N GLY A 55 15.94 -16.56 4.31
CA GLY A 55 15.07 -16.97 3.21
C GLY A 55 15.65 -16.63 1.83
N LEU A 56 14.85 -16.02 0.96
CA LEU A 56 15.28 -15.64 -0.40
C LEU A 56 16.34 -14.53 -0.42
N ALA A 57 16.48 -13.74 0.65
CA ALA A 57 17.50 -12.70 0.72
C ALA A 57 18.93 -13.29 0.77
N THR A 58 19.10 -14.58 1.10
CA THR A 58 20.40 -15.27 1.09
C THR A 58 21.02 -15.37 -0.31
N LEU A 59 20.23 -15.18 -1.37
CA LEU A 59 20.69 -15.12 -2.75
C LEU A 59 21.35 -13.77 -3.09
N ILE A 60 21.19 -12.76 -2.24
CA ILE A 60 21.77 -11.43 -2.43
C ILE A 60 23.10 -11.42 -1.66
N PRO A 61 24.24 -11.20 -2.34
CA PRO A 61 25.51 -11.08 -1.63
C PRO A 61 25.59 -9.72 -0.90
N PRO A 62 26.49 -9.58 0.08
CA PRO A 62 26.85 -8.29 0.66
C PRO A 62 27.21 -7.29 -0.45
N LEU A 63 26.66 -6.07 -0.38
CA LEU A 63 26.83 -5.05 -1.40
C LEU A 63 27.83 -4.02 -0.90
N GLY A 64 28.99 -3.93 -1.55
CA GLY A 64 29.91 -2.83 -1.28
C GLY A 64 29.27 -1.45 -1.52
N HIS A 65 29.80 -0.42 -0.85
CA HIS A 65 29.25 0.94 -0.84
C HIS A 65 28.89 1.49 -2.24
N VAL A 66 29.78 1.30 -3.22
CA VAL A 66 29.57 1.78 -4.60
C VAL A 66 28.35 1.10 -5.23
N SER A 67 28.23 -0.22 -5.10
CA SER A 67 27.10 -1.00 -5.63
C SER A 67 25.79 -0.60 -4.95
N PHE A 68 25.81 -0.38 -3.63
CA PHE A 68 24.66 0.11 -2.88
C PHE A 68 24.20 1.48 -3.37
N VAL A 69 25.10 2.46 -3.47
CA VAL A 69 24.77 3.81 -3.96
C VAL A 69 24.29 3.77 -5.40
N ALA A 70 24.95 3.01 -6.28
CA ALA A 70 24.54 2.85 -7.67
C ALA A 70 23.12 2.25 -7.78
N LEU A 71 22.81 1.22 -7.00
CA LEU A 71 21.49 0.61 -6.96
C LEU A 71 20.44 1.59 -6.45
N ARG A 72 20.77 2.39 -5.42
CA ARG A 72 19.91 3.44 -4.87
C ARG A 72 19.55 4.48 -5.93
N LEU A 73 20.56 4.98 -6.65
CA LEU A 73 20.38 5.95 -7.73
C LEU A 73 19.58 5.35 -8.90
N ALA A 74 19.80 4.08 -9.23
CA ALA A 74 19.04 3.37 -10.25
C ALA A 74 17.54 3.27 -9.90
N VAL A 75 17.20 2.98 -8.64
CA VAL A 75 15.80 2.98 -8.17
C VAL A 75 15.17 4.36 -8.30
N VAL A 76 15.85 5.42 -7.87
CA VAL A 76 15.33 6.80 -7.96
C VAL A 76 15.13 7.22 -9.43
N ALA A 77 16.12 6.97 -10.29
CA ALA A 77 16.03 7.25 -11.72
C ALA A 77 14.89 6.46 -12.37
N GLY A 78 14.72 5.19 -11.99
CA GLY A 78 13.60 4.34 -12.40
C GLY A 78 12.24 4.92 -11.99
N CYS A 79 12.10 5.39 -10.74
CA CYS A 79 10.88 6.06 -10.26
C CYS A 79 10.54 7.30 -11.10
N LEU A 80 11.54 8.11 -11.46
CA LEU A 80 11.33 9.24 -12.37
C LEU A 80 10.91 8.78 -13.78
N GLY A 81 11.54 7.73 -14.29
CA GLY A 81 11.21 7.12 -15.58
C GLY A 81 9.80 6.53 -15.65
N MET A 82 9.26 6.03 -14.52
CA MET A 82 7.88 5.52 -14.40
C MET A 82 6.83 6.63 -14.58
N CYS A 83 7.18 7.87 -14.23
CA CYS A 83 6.31 9.03 -14.43
C CYS A 83 6.29 9.49 -15.90
N TRP A 84 7.26 9.06 -16.70
CA TRP A 84 7.41 9.47 -18.09
C TRP A 84 6.77 8.48 -19.08
N ARG A 85 5.82 8.96 -19.90
CA ARG A 85 4.97 8.11 -20.76
C ARG A 85 5.73 7.17 -21.70
N ARG A 86 6.87 7.60 -22.25
CA ARG A 86 7.63 6.82 -23.26
C ARG A 86 8.43 5.67 -22.68
N THR A 87 8.88 5.82 -21.43
CA THR A 87 9.78 4.86 -20.77
C THR A 87 9.07 4.03 -19.70
N GLU A 88 7.77 4.24 -19.50
CA GLU A 88 7.06 3.78 -18.30
C GLU A 88 7.21 2.27 -18.05
N LEU A 89 7.08 1.42 -19.07
CA LEU A 89 7.13 -0.03 -18.89
C LEU A 89 8.53 -0.52 -18.53
N VAL A 90 9.53 -0.10 -19.30
CA VAL A 90 10.93 -0.46 -19.07
C VAL A 90 11.39 0.09 -17.72
N ALA A 91 11.06 1.35 -17.42
CA ALA A 91 11.36 1.95 -16.13
C ALA A 91 10.67 1.23 -14.97
N THR A 92 9.42 0.77 -15.12
CA THR A 92 8.71 0.02 -14.08
C THR A 92 9.39 -1.32 -13.81
N TRP A 93 9.75 -2.07 -14.85
CA TRP A 93 10.49 -3.34 -14.71
C TRP A 93 11.86 -3.14 -14.03
N LEU A 94 12.65 -2.18 -14.50
CA LEU A 94 13.96 -1.87 -13.93
C LEU A 94 13.83 -1.43 -12.46
N THR A 95 12.84 -0.59 -12.14
CA THR A 95 12.57 -0.16 -10.76
C THR A 95 12.16 -1.34 -9.90
N ALA A 96 11.28 -2.22 -10.38
CA ALA A 96 10.84 -3.41 -9.66
C ALA A 96 12.02 -4.32 -9.29
N MET A 97 12.91 -4.60 -10.26
CA MET A 97 14.09 -5.43 -10.03
C MET A 97 15.10 -4.76 -9.11
N ALA A 98 15.46 -3.51 -9.39
CA ALA A 98 16.44 -2.77 -8.60
C ALA A 98 15.96 -2.57 -7.15
N PHE A 99 14.68 -2.23 -6.96
CA PHE A 99 14.10 -2.06 -5.64
C PHE A 99 13.94 -3.39 -4.90
N ALA A 100 13.63 -4.49 -5.59
CA ALA A 100 13.58 -5.80 -4.96
C ALA A 100 14.94 -6.24 -4.40
N VAL A 101 16.02 -6.04 -5.17
CA VAL A 101 17.40 -6.31 -4.71
C VAL A 101 17.76 -5.39 -3.55
N LEU A 102 17.50 -4.07 -3.67
CA LEU A 102 17.83 -3.10 -2.64
C LEU A 102 17.05 -3.37 -1.33
N ASN A 103 15.76 -3.68 -1.45
CA ASN A 103 14.91 -3.99 -0.31
C ASN A 103 15.28 -5.32 0.34
N GLY A 104 15.59 -6.34 -0.46
CA GLY A 104 16.09 -7.61 0.03
C GLY A 104 17.41 -7.45 0.78
N TYR A 105 18.34 -6.67 0.22
CA TYR A 105 19.61 -6.34 0.87
C TYR A 105 19.39 -5.63 2.21
N VAL A 106 18.63 -4.53 2.24
CA VAL A 106 18.38 -3.77 3.48
C VAL A 106 17.63 -4.61 4.52
N SER A 107 16.72 -5.51 4.10
CA SER A 107 16.03 -6.41 5.02
C SER A 107 16.96 -7.42 5.71
N GLY A 108 18.14 -7.68 5.15
CA GLY A 108 19.15 -8.54 5.76
C GLY A 108 19.82 -7.93 6.99
N PHE A 109 19.71 -6.62 7.21
CA PHE A 109 20.31 -5.94 8.37
C PHE A 109 19.43 -5.92 9.60
N SER A 110 18.13 -6.23 9.46
CA SER A 110 17.23 -6.28 10.59
C SER A 110 15.99 -7.10 10.30
N SER A 111 15.68 -8.03 11.21
CA SER A 111 14.44 -8.81 11.21
C SER A 111 13.18 -7.95 11.38
N ILE A 112 13.33 -6.69 11.79
CA ILE A 112 12.23 -5.77 12.09
C ILE A 112 11.73 -5.04 10.81
N TRP A 113 12.49 -5.08 9.70
CA TRP A 113 12.40 -4.04 8.65
C TRP A 113 11.58 -4.32 7.39
N ASN A 114 10.76 -5.38 7.31
CA ASN A 114 10.07 -5.70 6.05
C ASN A 114 8.57 -5.37 6.03
N TYR A 115 8.20 -4.11 6.31
CA TYR A 115 6.81 -3.63 6.17
C TYR A 115 6.46 -3.13 4.76
N ASN A 116 7.43 -3.08 3.84
CA ASN A 116 7.29 -2.46 2.52
C ASN A 116 7.23 -3.47 1.36
N THR A 117 7.14 -4.78 1.63
CA THR A 117 7.07 -5.83 0.59
C THR A 117 5.92 -5.60 -0.41
N HIS A 118 4.81 -5.01 0.05
CA HIS A 118 3.69 -4.65 -0.81
C HIS A 118 4.07 -3.66 -1.94
N LEU A 119 5.06 -2.78 -1.73
CA LEU A 119 5.56 -1.89 -2.79
C LEU A 119 6.25 -2.69 -3.91
N ASN A 120 7.03 -3.72 -3.56
CA ASN A 120 7.61 -4.64 -4.55
C ASN A 120 6.53 -5.39 -5.34
N ILE A 121 5.52 -5.92 -4.63
CA ILE A 121 4.37 -6.59 -5.26
C ILE A 121 3.64 -5.64 -6.22
N PHE A 122 3.47 -4.38 -5.84
CA PHE A 122 2.80 -3.37 -6.66
C PHE A 122 3.64 -3.00 -7.89
N LEU A 123 4.95 -2.81 -7.73
CA LEU A 123 5.86 -2.57 -8.85
C LEU A 123 5.80 -3.72 -9.86
N VAL A 124 5.88 -4.98 -9.40
CA VAL A 124 5.75 -6.16 -10.27
C VAL A 124 4.40 -6.16 -10.99
N ALA A 125 3.30 -5.93 -10.28
CA ALA A 125 1.98 -5.88 -10.89
C ALA A 125 1.84 -4.74 -11.92
N LEU A 126 2.43 -3.57 -11.64
CA LEU A 126 2.48 -2.43 -12.57
C LEU A 126 3.33 -2.75 -13.81
N SER A 127 4.36 -3.58 -13.70
CA SER A 127 5.19 -3.99 -14.84
C SER A 127 4.43 -4.79 -15.90
N PHE A 128 3.32 -5.43 -15.51
CA PHE A 128 2.40 -6.12 -16.43
C PHE A 128 1.28 -5.23 -16.97
N SER A 129 1.20 -3.96 -16.55
CA SER A 129 0.16 -3.06 -17.03
C SER A 129 0.38 -2.72 -18.51
N PRO A 130 -0.68 -2.73 -19.36
CA PRO A 130 -0.57 -2.29 -20.74
C PRO A 130 -0.14 -0.82 -20.83
N ALA A 131 0.64 -0.48 -21.86
CA ALA A 131 1.02 0.90 -22.13
C ALA A 131 -0.22 1.82 -22.20
N ARG A 132 -0.07 3.08 -21.75
CA ARG A 132 -1.20 4.05 -21.75
C ARG A 132 -1.81 4.28 -23.14
N SER A 133 -1.05 4.11 -24.22
CA SER A 133 -1.53 4.30 -25.59
C SER A 133 -2.37 3.14 -26.13
N THR A 134 -2.39 1.97 -25.47
CA THR A 134 -3.07 0.79 -26.00
C THR A 134 -4.54 0.79 -25.60
N THR A 135 -5.43 1.03 -26.56
CA THR A 135 -6.89 0.97 -26.37
C THR A 135 -7.43 -0.33 -26.97
N SER A 136 -7.52 -1.38 -26.15
CA SER A 136 -8.14 -2.65 -26.55
C SER A 136 -8.92 -3.21 -25.38
N GLN A 137 -10.01 -3.94 -25.65
CA GLN A 137 -10.81 -4.57 -24.60
C GLN A 137 -9.95 -5.45 -23.68
N ARG A 138 -9.04 -6.24 -24.25
CA ARG A 138 -8.08 -7.06 -23.50
C ARG A 138 -7.18 -6.22 -22.60
N SER A 139 -6.72 -5.06 -23.08
CA SER A 139 -5.91 -4.14 -22.25
C SER A 139 -6.72 -3.63 -21.06
N ASP A 140 -8.01 -3.38 -21.22
CA ASP A 140 -8.87 -2.86 -20.15
C ASP A 140 -9.20 -3.94 -19.09
N GLU A 141 -9.40 -5.17 -19.53
CA GLU A 141 -9.52 -6.35 -18.64
C GLU A 141 -8.25 -6.55 -17.81
N VAL A 142 -7.07 -6.45 -18.42
CA VAL A 142 -5.79 -6.54 -17.70
C VAL A 142 -5.65 -5.39 -16.69
N ARG A 143 -5.98 -4.15 -17.09
CA ARG A 143 -5.90 -2.98 -16.19
C ARG A 143 -6.79 -3.14 -14.97
N SER A 144 -8.05 -3.52 -15.17
CA SER A 144 -9.01 -3.72 -14.08
C SER A 144 -8.60 -4.89 -13.17
N SER A 145 -8.03 -5.96 -13.73
CA SER A 145 -7.49 -7.10 -12.97
C SER A 145 -6.32 -6.69 -12.08
N ILE A 146 -5.39 -5.87 -12.59
CA ILE A 146 -4.26 -5.37 -11.80
C ILE A 146 -4.75 -4.48 -10.65
N VAL A 147 -5.69 -3.56 -10.90
CA VAL A 147 -6.28 -2.72 -9.85
C VAL A 147 -6.98 -3.58 -8.79
N PHE A 148 -7.75 -4.58 -9.22
CA PHE A 148 -8.41 -5.51 -8.31
C PHE A 148 -7.39 -6.26 -7.45
N PHE A 149 -6.33 -6.79 -8.05
CA PHE A 149 -5.24 -7.47 -7.35
C PHE A 149 -4.59 -6.58 -6.29
N MET A 150 -4.26 -5.32 -6.63
CA MET A 150 -3.67 -4.38 -5.66
C MET A 150 -4.61 -4.08 -4.50
N ARG A 151 -5.91 -3.91 -4.77
CA ARG A 151 -6.93 -3.70 -3.71
C ARG A 151 -7.06 -4.93 -2.82
N LEU A 152 -7.06 -6.12 -3.40
CA LEU A 152 -7.10 -7.38 -2.67
C LEU A 152 -5.84 -7.54 -1.80
N GLN A 153 -4.66 -7.17 -2.32
CA GLN A 153 -3.42 -7.19 -1.55
C GLN A 153 -3.51 -6.26 -0.32
N VAL A 154 -4.05 -5.04 -0.47
CA VAL A 154 -4.29 -4.14 0.68
C VAL A 154 -5.26 -4.79 1.67
N ALA A 155 -6.36 -5.37 1.20
CA ALA A 155 -7.32 -6.07 2.04
C ALA A 155 -6.66 -7.21 2.83
N ILE A 156 -5.80 -8.02 2.19
CA ILE A 156 -5.05 -9.10 2.84
C ILE A 156 -4.11 -8.54 3.91
N ILE A 157 -3.45 -7.42 3.67
CA ILE A 157 -2.56 -6.79 4.66
C ILE A 157 -3.34 -6.40 5.93
N TYR A 158 -4.54 -5.82 5.81
CA TYR A 158 -5.36 -5.52 6.99
C TYR A 158 -5.83 -6.78 7.71
N LEU A 159 -6.25 -7.80 6.95
CA LEU A 159 -6.64 -9.07 7.54
C LEU A 159 -5.48 -9.70 8.31
N GLN A 160 -4.30 -9.75 7.71
CA GLN A 160 -3.08 -10.26 8.32
C GLN A 160 -2.71 -9.45 9.57
N ALA A 161 -2.80 -8.12 9.53
CA ALA A 161 -2.51 -7.26 10.67
C ALA A 161 -3.47 -7.53 11.85
N GLY A 162 -4.78 -7.67 11.58
CA GLY A 162 -5.77 -7.98 12.60
C GLY A 162 -5.61 -9.37 13.18
N LEU A 163 -5.39 -10.38 12.33
CA LEU A 163 -5.15 -11.75 12.76
C LEU A 163 -3.86 -11.89 13.56
N ALA A 164 -2.78 -11.22 13.15
CA ALA A 164 -1.50 -11.27 13.87
C ALA A 164 -1.64 -10.74 15.31
N LYS A 165 -2.46 -9.72 15.55
CA LYS A 165 -2.74 -9.21 16.90
C LYS A 165 -3.42 -10.26 17.78
N LEU A 166 -4.40 -10.97 17.22
CA LEU A 166 -5.13 -12.02 17.92
C LEU A 166 -4.27 -13.27 18.16
N VAL A 167 -3.51 -13.70 17.15
CA VAL A 167 -2.69 -14.92 17.21
C VAL A 167 -1.48 -14.73 18.13
N LEU A 168 -0.76 -13.61 18.00
CA LEU A 168 0.48 -13.38 18.75
C LEU A 168 0.24 -12.74 20.12
N GLY A 169 -0.78 -11.87 20.23
CA GLY A 169 -1.08 -11.17 21.48
C GLY A 169 -2.21 -11.78 22.32
N GLY A 170 -3.01 -12.67 21.73
CA GLY A 170 -4.18 -13.24 22.37
C GLY A 170 -5.28 -12.20 22.67
N LEU A 171 -6.23 -12.58 23.52
CA LEU A 171 -7.35 -11.72 23.93
C LEU A 171 -6.90 -10.49 24.75
N ASN A 172 -5.68 -10.52 25.29
CA ASN A 172 -5.11 -9.41 26.06
C ASN A 172 -4.39 -8.39 25.18
N TRP A 173 -4.28 -8.61 23.87
CA TRP A 173 -3.64 -7.66 22.96
C TRP A 173 -4.23 -6.23 23.08
N PRO A 174 -5.57 -6.02 23.09
CA PRO A 174 -6.16 -4.68 23.14
C PRO A 174 -5.71 -3.81 24.30
N SER A 175 -5.55 -4.41 25.49
CA SER A 175 -5.19 -3.71 26.72
C SER A 175 -3.68 -3.65 26.92
N ARG A 176 -2.92 -4.68 26.53
CA ARG A 176 -1.50 -4.80 26.85
C ARG A 176 -0.57 -4.17 25.82
N ALA A 177 -0.72 -4.52 24.54
CA ALA A 177 0.27 -4.13 23.53
C ALA A 177 0.25 -2.62 23.23
N PRO A 178 -0.91 -1.97 22.99
CA PRO A 178 -0.97 -0.53 22.84
C PRO A 178 -0.47 0.22 24.08
N PHE A 179 -0.77 -0.27 25.29
CA PHE A 179 -0.30 0.34 26.54
C PHE A 179 1.23 0.35 26.63
N ILE A 180 1.88 -0.79 26.36
CA ILE A 180 3.35 -0.88 26.36
C ILE A 180 3.95 0.08 25.32
N HIS A 181 3.38 0.15 24.11
CA HIS A 181 3.85 1.07 23.08
C HIS A 181 3.73 2.55 23.49
N LEU A 182 2.61 2.95 24.09
CA LEU A 182 2.42 4.32 24.60
C LEU A 182 3.48 4.64 25.67
N VAL A 183 3.66 3.75 26.66
CA VAL A 183 4.66 3.94 27.72
C VAL A 183 6.07 4.10 27.15
N LEU A 184 6.45 3.26 26.18
CA LEU A 184 7.77 3.30 25.56
C LEU A 184 7.98 4.55 24.67
N GLN A 185 6.93 5.09 24.06
CA GLN A 185 7.04 6.27 23.22
C GLN A 185 7.26 7.55 24.04
N GLY A 186 6.63 7.67 25.22
CA GLY A 186 6.83 8.79 26.13
C GLY A 186 6.35 10.16 25.61
N SER A 187 5.44 10.19 24.63
CA SER A 187 4.87 11.44 24.11
C SER A 187 3.85 12.07 25.08
N TRP A 188 3.50 13.35 24.89
CA TRP A 188 2.45 14.00 25.68
C TRP A 188 1.10 13.25 25.55
N ALA A 189 0.79 12.77 24.35
CA ALA A 189 -0.42 11.97 24.10
C ALA A 189 -0.34 10.64 24.84
N SER A 190 0.84 10.01 24.86
CA SER A 190 1.08 8.78 25.62
C SER A 190 0.80 8.96 27.11
N SER A 191 1.32 10.03 27.72
CA SER A 191 1.09 10.36 29.13
C SER A 191 -0.39 10.55 29.45
N TRP A 192 -1.14 11.20 28.55
CA TRP A 192 -2.57 11.36 28.71
C TRP A 192 -3.31 10.02 28.61
N PHE A 193 -3.06 9.22 27.57
CA PHE A 193 -3.74 7.94 27.38
C PHE A 193 -3.44 6.91 28.48
N THR A 194 -2.20 6.87 29.00
CA THR A 194 -1.83 5.95 30.09
C THR A 194 -2.54 6.27 31.40
N SER A 195 -3.06 7.49 31.55
CA SER A 195 -3.94 7.87 32.68
C SER A 195 -5.36 7.28 32.56
N TYR A 196 -5.75 6.79 31.37
CA TYR A 196 -7.07 6.20 31.10
C TYR A 196 -6.96 4.82 30.42
N PRO A 197 -6.54 3.76 31.13
CA PRO A 197 -6.31 2.43 30.55
C PRO A 197 -7.53 1.83 29.82
N GLN A 198 -8.74 2.16 30.26
CA GLN A 198 -9.98 1.70 29.62
C GLN A 198 -10.12 2.26 28.20
N LEU A 199 -9.68 3.50 27.95
CA LEU A 199 -9.71 4.09 26.61
C LEU A 199 -8.71 3.39 25.68
N ILE A 200 -7.57 2.95 26.21
CA ILE A 200 -6.57 2.18 25.46
C ILE A 200 -7.17 0.83 25.05
N GLU A 201 -7.80 0.11 25.99
CA GLU A 201 -8.44 -1.18 25.71
C GLU A 201 -9.57 -1.05 24.68
N MET A 202 -10.47 -0.07 24.86
CA MET A 202 -11.54 0.21 23.90
C MET A 202 -10.98 0.55 22.52
N GLY A 203 -9.92 1.36 22.46
CA GLY A 203 -9.20 1.67 21.22
C GLY A 203 -8.62 0.42 20.58
N GLY A 204 -7.98 -0.45 21.36
CA GLY A 204 -7.42 -1.72 20.88
C GLY A 204 -8.47 -2.66 20.30
N VAL A 205 -9.63 -2.78 20.94
CA VAL A 205 -10.77 -3.58 20.44
C VAL A 205 -11.28 -2.99 19.12
N LEU A 206 -11.46 -1.66 19.07
CA LEU A 206 -11.90 -0.98 17.87
C LEU A 206 -10.92 -1.17 16.70
N VAL A 207 -9.61 -1.11 16.95
CA VAL A 207 -8.57 -1.36 15.95
C VAL A 207 -8.72 -2.76 15.35
N ILE A 208 -8.81 -3.80 16.19
CA ILE A 208 -8.98 -5.18 15.71
C ILE A 208 -10.27 -5.31 14.89
N ALA A 209 -11.38 -4.76 15.39
CA ALA A 209 -12.66 -4.79 14.68
C ALA A 209 -12.57 -4.10 13.31
N ILE A 210 -11.91 -2.95 13.23
CA ILE A 210 -11.68 -2.23 11.97
C ILE A 210 -10.79 -3.06 11.05
N GLU A 211 -9.63 -3.54 11.51
CA GLU A 211 -8.69 -4.29 10.67
C GLU A 211 -9.28 -5.59 10.12
N LEU A 212 -10.11 -6.29 10.89
CA LEU A 212 -10.79 -7.52 10.43
C LEU A 212 -11.99 -7.23 9.50
N SER A 213 -12.62 -6.07 9.61
CA SER A 213 -13.76 -5.68 8.76
C SER A 213 -13.34 -4.97 7.46
N LEU A 214 -12.22 -4.25 7.47
CA LEU A 214 -11.69 -3.53 6.31
C LEU A 214 -11.55 -4.38 5.04
N PRO A 215 -11.12 -5.65 5.07
CA PRO A 215 -11.04 -6.48 3.86
C PRO A 215 -12.39 -6.55 3.13
N VAL A 216 -13.48 -6.81 3.85
CA VAL A 216 -14.83 -6.89 3.27
C VAL A 216 -15.30 -5.50 2.85
N LEU A 217 -15.11 -4.49 3.71
CA LEU A 217 -15.60 -3.14 3.47
C LEU A 217 -14.89 -2.41 2.32
N LEU A 218 -13.59 -2.66 2.11
CA LEU A 218 -12.81 -2.12 0.99
C LEU A 218 -13.16 -2.79 -0.34
N MET A 219 -13.46 -4.09 -0.31
CA MET A 219 -13.86 -4.83 -1.52
C MET A 219 -15.29 -4.49 -1.94
N CYS A 220 -16.19 -4.23 -0.98
CA CYS A 220 -17.55 -3.81 -1.26
C CYS A 220 -17.64 -2.39 -1.83
N ARG A 221 -18.16 -2.26 -3.05
CA ARG A 221 -18.22 -0.99 -3.81
C ARG A 221 -18.95 0.14 -3.06
N ARG A 222 -19.99 -0.18 -2.28
CA ARG A 222 -20.82 0.81 -1.57
C ARG A 222 -20.10 1.42 -0.38
N THR A 223 -19.28 0.64 0.32
CA THR A 223 -18.59 1.05 1.56
C THR A 223 -17.15 1.45 1.33
N ARG A 224 -16.54 1.05 0.20
CA ARG A 224 -15.11 1.23 -0.12
C ARG A 224 -14.54 2.60 0.22
N ARG A 225 -15.22 3.68 -0.19
CA ARG A 225 -14.75 5.05 0.07
C ARG A 225 -14.72 5.38 1.56
N ALA A 226 -15.80 5.07 2.27
CA ALA A 226 -15.88 5.30 3.71
C ALA A 226 -14.81 4.45 4.43
N ALA A 227 -14.67 3.18 4.05
CA ALA A 227 -13.66 2.28 4.58
C ALA A 227 -12.23 2.81 4.36
N ALA A 228 -11.94 3.34 3.17
CA ALA A 228 -10.65 3.95 2.86
C ALA A 228 -10.37 5.20 3.73
N LEU A 229 -11.37 6.05 3.95
CA LEU A 229 -11.24 7.21 4.85
C LEU A 229 -11.04 6.79 6.31
N VAL A 230 -11.78 5.78 6.77
CA VAL A 230 -11.60 5.20 8.12
C VAL A 230 -10.18 4.67 8.30
N ALA A 231 -9.65 3.94 7.31
CA ALA A 231 -8.29 3.42 7.35
C ALA A 231 -7.21 4.53 7.37
N ILE A 232 -7.37 5.59 6.55
CA ILE A 232 -6.50 6.77 6.60
C ILE A 232 -6.57 7.44 7.98
N GLY A 233 -7.78 7.60 8.52
CA GLY A 233 -8.00 8.17 9.86
C GLY A 233 -7.34 7.33 10.95
N LEU A 234 -7.51 6.01 10.89
CA LEU A 234 -6.88 5.06 11.81
C LEU A 234 -5.35 5.21 11.80
N HIS A 235 -4.72 5.22 10.62
CA HIS A 235 -3.27 5.39 10.53
C HIS A 235 -2.79 6.77 10.97
N SER A 236 -3.57 7.82 10.70
CA SER A 236 -3.27 9.17 11.22
C SER A 236 -3.29 9.18 12.76
N VAL A 237 -4.28 8.53 13.38
CA VAL A 237 -4.36 8.39 14.83
C VAL A 237 -3.16 7.62 15.36
N PHE A 238 -2.80 6.48 14.77
CA PHE A 238 -1.62 5.70 15.17
C PHE A 238 -0.31 6.47 15.02
N PHE A 239 -0.16 7.26 13.96
CA PHE A 239 1.03 8.07 13.77
C PHE A 239 1.15 9.13 14.86
N VAL A 240 0.08 9.85 15.16
CA VAL A 240 0.08 10.90 16.20
C VAL A 240 0.22 10.31 17.60
N THR A 241 -0.46 9.20 17.89
CA THR A 241 -0.55 8.65 19.25
C THR A 241 0.54 7.66 19.59
N LEU A 242 0.95 6.79 18.65
CA LEU A 242 1.97 5.74 18.84
C LEU A 242 3.28 6.02 18.11
N GLY A 243 3.35 7.06 17.28
CA GLY A 243 4.54 7.32 16.44
C GLY A 243 4.76 6.27 15.35
N ILE A 244 3.81 5.34 15.17
CA ILE A 244 3.92 4.25 14.20
C ILE A 244 3.45 4.75 12.84
N SER A 245 4.37 4.87 11.90
CA SER A 245 4.07 5.38 10.56
C SER A 245 3.97 4.28 9.52
N PHE A 246 2.80 4.13 8.92
CA PHE A 246 2.54 3.25 7.76
C PHE A 246 2.18 4.06 6.50
N TRP A 247 2.73 5.27 6.37
CA TRP A 247 2.40 6.23 5.31
C TRP A 247 2.54 5.69 3.89
N HIS A 248 3.50 4.79 3.68
CA HIS A 248 3.72 4.15 2.39
C HIS A 248 2.55 3.28 1.91
N LEU A 249 1.67 2.83 2.81
CA LEU A 249 0.47 2.09 2.46
C LEU A 249 -0.70 3.05 2.20
N TRP A 250 -0.96 4.00 3.13
CA TRP A 250 -2.16 4.84 3.04
C TRP A 250 -2.06 5.98 2.02
N VAL A 251 -0.87 6.37 1.57
CA VAL A 251 -0.69 7.26 0.41
C VAL A 251 -1.23 6.66 -0.89
N LEU A 252 -1.39 5.34 -0.96
CA LEU A 252 -1.94 4.62 -2.12
C LEU A 252 -3.48 4.63 -2.12
N PHE A 253 -4.12 5.00 -1.01
CA PHE A 253 -5.57 4.91 -0.85
C PHE A 253 -6.36 5.86 -1.74
N PRO A 254 -5.96 7.13 -1.93
CA PRO A 254 -6.64 8.01 -2.86
C PRO A 254 -6.70 7.43 -4.26
N ALA A 255 -5.57 6.94 -4.76
CA ALA A 255 -5.46 6.32 -6.07
C ALA A 255 -6.33 5.06 -6.18
N LEU A 256 -6.19 4.14 -5.21
CA LEU A 256 -6.84 2.83 -5.27
C LEU A 256 -8.33 2.87 -4.93
N PHE A 257 -8.81 3.70 -4.01
CA PHE A 257 -10.16 3.56 -3.45
C PHE A 257 -11.06 4.79 -3.62
N LEU A 258 -10.51 5.99 -3.87
CA LEU A 258 -11.30 7.23 -3.90
C LEU A 258 -11.63 7.71 -5.32
N LEU A 259 -10.75 7.47 -6.30
CA LEU A 259 -10.92 7.95 -7.69
C LEU A 259 -12.07 7.29 -8.48
N ASP A 260 -12.54 6.10 -8.07
CA ASP A 260 -13.41 5.23 -8.89
C ASP A 260 -14.88 5.70 -9.04
N SER A 261 -15.40 6.55 -8.14
CA SER A 261 -16.86 6.73 -7.99
C SER A 261 -17.43 8.07 -8.44
N ALA A 262 -16.67 8.91 -9.14
CA ALA A 262 -17.18 10.18 -9.66
C ALA A 262 -17.98 10.02 -10.98
N GLN A 263 -17.70 8.98 -11.77
CA GLN A 263 -18.10 8.95 -13.18
C GLN A 263 -19.32 8.06 -13.51
N SER A 264 -19.68 7.12 -12.62
CA SER A 264 -20.85 6.26 -12.87
C SER A 264 -22.19 7.00 -12.75
N ARG A 265 -22.23 8.18 -12.11
CA ARG A 265 -23.47 8.95 -11.94
C ARG A 265 -23.84 9.78 -13.18
N THR A 266 -22.85 10.26 -13.93
CA THR A 266 -23.07 11.10 -15.12
C THR A 266 -23.52 10.28 -16.33
N HIS A 267 -23.00 9.06 -16.51
CA HIS A 267 -23.34 8.25 -17.68
C HIS A 267 -24.74 7.60 -17.61
N SER A 268 -25.19 7.21 -16.41
CA SER A 268 -26.58 6.72 -16.25
C SER A 268 -27.62 7.81 -16.46
N GLY A 269 -27.31 9.07 -16.11
CA GLY A 269 -28.21 10.21 -16.38
C GLY A 269 -28.40 10.44 -17.88
N LEU A 270 -27.32 10.39 -18.66
CA LEU A 270 -27.38 10.60 -20.10
C LEU A 270 -28.12 9.47 -20.83
N ILE A 271 -27.87 8.19 -20.50
CA ILE A 271 -28.60 7.08 -21.15
C ILE A 271 -30.10 7.13 -20.85
N THR A 272 -30.47 7.49 -19.61
CA THR A 272 -31.89 7.67 -19.25
C THR A 272 -32.51 8.83 -20.02
N GLN A 273 -31.77 9.94 -20.19
CA GLN A 273 -32.24 11.12 -20.91
C GLN A 273 -32.38 10.90 -22.43
N TYR A 274 -31.50 10.09 -23.04
CA TYR A 274 -31.65 9.67 -24.44
C TYR A 274 -32.75 8.63 -24.65
N ALA A 275 -33.01 7.79 -23.64
CA ALA A 275 -34.12 6.84 -23.69
C ALA A 275 -35.48 7.54 -23.57
N THR A 276 -35.60 8.62 -22.79
CA THR A 276 -36.86 9.39 -22.68
C THR A 276 -37.12 10.25 -23.91
N ASN A 277 -36.11 10.89 -24.50
CA ASN A 277 -36.27 11.73 -25.70
C ASN A 277 -36.56 10.97 -27.01
N ARG A 278 -36.59 9.63 -27.00
CA ARG A 278 -36.87 8.82 -28.20
C ARG A 278 -38.34 8.44 -28.35
N TYR A 279 -39.16 8.75 -27.36
CA TYR A 279 -40.58 8.39 -27.31
C TYR A 279 -41.53 9.60 -27.24
N ASP A 280 -40.98 10.81 -27.31
CA ASP A 280 -41.71 12.07 -27.50
C ASP A 280 -41.48 12.55 -28.95
#